data_AF-A0A140CYD3-F1
#
_entry.id   AF-A0A140CYD3-F1
#
_cell.length_a   1.000
_cell.length_b   1.000
_cell.length_c   1.000
_cell.angle_alpha   90.00
_cell.angle_beta   90.00
_cell.angle_gamma   90.00
#
_symmetry.space_group_name_H-M   'P 1'
#
loop_
_entity.id
_entity.type
_entity.pdbx_description
1 polymer ?
#
loop_
_entity_poly.entity_id
_entity_poly.type
_entity_poly.pdbx_seq_one_letter_code
_entity_poly.pdbx_strand_id
1 'polypeptide(L)'
;GPCTIYRRSALLLLLDRYETQLFRGKPSDFGEDRHLTILMLTAGLRTVYVPDAIAATVVPDRLGAYLRQQLRWARSTYRDTLLALRLLPDLNRYLTLDVIGLNLGPLLLALSFLTGLFQLALTATAPWQAGLIIASLTMVRCSVASVRARQVRFLGFSLHALINLFLLLPVKAYALCTLSNS
;
A
#
# COMPACT_ATOMS: atom_id res chain seq x y z
N GLY A 1 1.61 -13.26 0.13
CA GLY A 1 2.76 -12.40 -0.16
C GLY A 1 3.84 -13.27 -0.75
N PRO A 2 5.13 -12.90 -0.71
CA PRO A 2 6.18 -13.83 -1.13
C PRO A 2 6.25 -15.08 -0.22
N CYS A 3 5.71 -15.01 0.99
CA CYS A 3 5.53 -16.16 1.88
C CYS A 3 4.28 -15.98 2.75
N THR A 4 3.30 -16.86 2.55
CA THR A 4 2.07 -16.97 3.34
C THR A 4 1.72 -18.45 3.45
N ILE A 5 1.33 -18.91 4.64
CA ILE A 5 0.94 -20.30 4.88
C ILE A 5 -0.44 -20.31 5.53
N TYR A 6 -1.32 -21.16 5.00
CA TYR A 6 -2.69 -21.29 5.46
C TYR A 6 -2.95 -22.68 5.99
N ARG A 7 -3.71 -22.78 7.09
CA ARG A 7 -4.24 -24.07 7.53
C ARG A 7 -5.26 -24.55 6.50
N ARG A 8 -5.07 -25.76 5.94
CA ARG A 8 -5.95 -26.33 4.92
C ARG A 8 -7.44 -26.25 5.30
N SER A 9 -7.79 -26.60 6.54
CA SER A 9 -9.18 -26.55 7.00
C SER A 9 -9.78 -25.14 6.99
N ALA A 10 -8.98 -24.12 7.28
CA ALA A 10 -9.40 -22.71 7.21
C ALA A 10 -9.55 -22.23 5.76
N LEU A 11 -8.65 -22.65 4.87
CA LEU A 11 -8.72 -22.30 3.45
C LEU A 11 -9.95 -22.92 2.79
N LEU A 12 -10.21 -24.21 3.02
CA LEU A 12 -11.35 -24.91 2.43
C LEU A 12 -12.70 -24.32 2.86
N LEU A 13 -12.79 -23.75 4.06
CA LEU A 13 -14.00 -23.08 4.54
C LEU A 13 -14.34 -21.82 3.71
N LEU A 14 -13.34 -21.22 3.06
CA LEU A 14 -13.46 -19.93 2.36
C LEU A 14 -13.22 -20.04 0.86
N LEU A 15 -12.82 -21.21 0.37
CA LEU A 15 -12.37 -21.42 -1.01
C LEU A 15 -13.46 -21.07 -2.03
N ASP A 16 -14.68 -21.56 -1.83
CA ASP A 16 -15.81 -21.25 -2.70
C ASP A 16 -16.10 -19.75 -2.79
N ARG A 17 -16.06 -19.06 -1.63
CA ARG A 17 -16.25 -17.61 -1.54
C ARG A 17 -15.11 -16.82 -2.21
N TYR A 18 -13.90 -17.37 -2.14
CA TYR A 18 -12.71 -16.79 -2.75
C TYR A 18 -12.73 -16.95 -4.28
N GLU A 19 -13.15 -18.11 -4.79
CA GLU A 19 -13.22 -18.40 -6.24
C GLU A 19 -14.38 -17.69 -6.93
N THR A 20 -15.52 -17.52 -6.24
CA THR A 20 -16.73 -16.88 -6.80
C THR A 20 -16.76 -15.36 -6.62
N GLN A 21 -15.64 -14.75 -6.22
CA GLN A 21 -15.59 -13.32 -5.92
C GLN A 21 -15.90 -12.45 -7.14
N LEU A 22 -16.77 -11.45 -6.95
CA LEU A 22 -17.11 -10.48 -7.97
C LEU A 22 -16.67 -9.09 -7.55
N PHE A 23 -15.96 -8.39 -8.44
CA PHE A 23 -15.73 -6.96 -8.33
C PHE A 23 -16.52 -6.23 -9.42
N ARG A 24 -17.48 -5.38 -9.00
CA ARG A 24 -18.39 -4.65 -9.90
C ARG A 24 -19.10 -5.57 -10.92
N GLY A 25 -19.52 -6.75 -10.45
CA GLY A 25 -20.25 -7.74 -11.27
C GLY A 25 -19.38 -8.59 -12.20
N LYS A 26 -18.05 -8.50 -12.14
CA LYS A 26 -17.13 -9.35 -12.90
C LYS A 26 -16.27 -10.23 -11.99
N PRO A 27 -15.94 -11.48 -12.38
CA PRO A 27 -14.95 -12.28 -11.68
C PRO A 27 -13.65 -11.52 -11.48
N SER A 28 -13.03 -11.65 -10.31
CA SER A 28 -11.84 -10.88 -9.94
C SER A 28 -10.73 -11.79 -9.40
N ASP A 29 -9.64 -11.93 -10.17
CA ASP A 29 -8.45 -12.70 -9.76
C ASP A 29 -7.33 -11.84 -9.14
N PHE A 30 -7.63 -10.59 -8.77
CA PHE A 30 -6.62 -9.63 -8.29
C PHE A 30 -6.51 -9.60 -6.77
N GLY A 31 -5.28 -9.58 -6.25
CA GLY A 31 -5.03 -9.33 -4.83
C GLY A 31 -5.16 -10.57 -3.93
N GLU A 32 -4.90 -11.75 -4.49
CA GLU A 32 -5.10 -13.08 -3.90
C GLU A 32 -4.83 -13.13 -2.39
N ASP A 33 -3.65 -12.69 -1.96
CA ASP A 33 -3.21 -12.78 -0.57
C ASP A 33 -3.99 -11.88 0.40
N ARG A 34 -4.20 -10.62 0.00
CA ARG A 34 -4.82 -9.61 0.86
C ARG A 34 -6.32 -9.87 0.95
N HIS A 35 -6.94 -10.20 -0.17
CA HIS A 35 -8.35 -10.58 -0.21
C HIS A 35 -8.62 -11.82 0.65
N LEU A 36 -7.82 -12.87 0.49
CA LEU A 36 -7.94 -14.08 1.31
C LEU A 36 -7.74 -13.78 2.81
N THR A 37 -6.82 -12.88 3.15
CA THR A 37 -6.63 -12.42 4.54
C THR A 37 -7.88 -11.70 5.07
N ILE A 38 -8.51 -10.83 4.28
CA ILE A 38 -9.77 -10.15 4.63
C ILE A 38 -10.86 -11.19 4.85
N LEU A 39 -11.03 -12.17 3.96
CA LEU A 39 -12.01 -13.24 4.13
C LEU A 39 -11.77 -14.04 5.42
N MET A 40 -10.51 -14.38 5.72
CA MET A 40 -10.16 -15.09 6.96
C MET A 40 -10.52 -14.28 8.19
N LEU A 41 -10.15 -13.01 8.24
CA LEU A 41 -10.48 -12.11 9.35
C LEU A 41 -12.00 -11.93 9.48
N THR A 42 -12.72 -11.81 8.36
CA THR A 42 -14.19 -11.70 8.34
C THR A 42 -14.86 -12.96 8.88
N ALA A 43 -14.25 -14.13 8.67
CA ALA A 43 -14.71 -15.41 9.21
C ALA A 43 -14.32 -15.63 10.69
N GLY A 44 -13.76 -14.62 11.36
CA GLY A 44 -13.32 -14.71 12.75
C GLY A 44 -12.02 -15.50 12.95
N LEU A 45 -11.29 -15.80 11.87
CA LEU A 45 -9.99 -16.46 11.96
C LEU A 45 -8.90 -15.45 12.29
N ARG A 46 -7.79 -15.95 12.85
CA ARG A 46 -6.65 -15.13 13.25
C ARG A 46 -5.50 -15.26 12.26
N THR A 47 -4.80 -14.16 12.02
CA THR A 47 -3.53 -14.14 11.30
C THR A 47 -2.40 -13.78 12.26
N VAL A 48 -1.20 -14.32 11.99
CA VAL A 48 -0.01 -14.11 12.81
C VAL A 48 1.15 -13.72 11.91
N TYR A 49 1.87 -12.68 12.30
CA TYR A 49 3.13 -12.31 11.68
C TYR A 49 4.27 -13.08 12.34
N VAL A 50 5.09 -13.76 11.52
CA VAL A 50 6.25 -14.54 11.98
C VAL A 50 7.51 -13.79 11.55
N PRO A 51 8.22 -13.10 12.47
CA PRO A 51 9.36 -12.26 12.11
C PRO A 51 10.55 -13.05 11.54
N ASP A 52 10.70 -14.31 11.94
CA ASP A 52 11.79 -15.18 11.49
C ASP A 52 11.52 -15.85 10.13
N ALA A 53 10.31 -15.71 9.59
CA ALA A 53 9.96 -16.21 8.25
C ALA A 53 10.50 -15.24 7.18
N ILE A 54 11.68 -15.55 6.64
CA ILE A 54 12.35 -14.73 5.63
C ILE A 54 12.08 -15.32 4.23
N ALA A 55 11.66 -14.47 3.29
CA ALA A 55 11.47 -14.84 1.90
C ALA A 55 12.18 -13.85 0.96
N ALA A 56 12.95 -14.37 0.01
CA ALA A 56 13.51 -13.60 -1.08
C ALA A 56 12.53 -13.59 -2.25
N THR A 57 12.40 -12.45 -2.92
CA THR A 57 11.55 -12.32 -4.12
C THR A 57 12.30 -11.58 -5.20
N VAL A 58 11.96 -11.89 -6.45
CA VAL A 58 12.53 -11.21 -7.61
C VAL A 58 11.79 -9.90 -7.79
N VAL A 59 12.54 -8.81 -7.86
CA VAL A 59 12.03 -7.49 -8.21
C VAL A 59 12.26 -7.25 -9.71
N PRO A 60 11.30 -6.67 -10.44
CA PRO A 60 11.51 -6.33 -11.84
C PRO A 60 12.72 -5.40 -12.02
N ASP A 61 13.59 -5.76 -12.95
CA ASP A 61 14.81 -5.01 -13.32
C ASP A 61 14.53 -3.88 -14.33
N ARG A 62 13.37 -3.92 -15.00
CA ARG A 62 12.94 -2.94 -15.99
C ARG A 62 11.77 -2.09 -15.48
N LEU A 63 11.87 -0.78 -15.69
CA LEU A 63 10.86 0.19 -15.27
C LEU A 63 9.44 -0.16 -15.77
N GLY A 64 9.29 -0.57 -17.03
CA GLY A 64 7.97 -0.94 -17.56
C GLY A 64 7.32 -2.13 -16.84
N ALA A 65 8.11 -3.15 -16.49
CA ALA A 65 7.64 -4.30 -15.72
C ALA A 65 7.31 -3.90 -14.28
N TYR A 66 8.15 -3.06 -13.66
CA TYR A 66 7.92 -2.49 -12.34
C TYR A 66 6.60 -1.70 -12.29
N LEU A 67 6.34 -0.82 -13.26
CA LEU A 67 5.12 0.00 -13.29
C LEU A 67 3.86 -0.85 -13.47
N ARG A 68 3.88 -1.88 -14.32
CA ARG A 68 2.76 -2.83 -14.44
C ARG A 68 2.48 -3.56 -13.13
N GLN A 69 3.53 -3.93 -12.40
CA GLN A 69 3.39 -4.54 -11.08
C GLN A 69 2.79 -3.56 -10.06
N GLN A 70 3.30 -2.33 -9.99
CA GLN A 70 2.76 -1.29 -9.10
C GLN A 70 1.31 -0.94 -9.42
N LEU A 71 0.94 -0.90 -10.71
CA LEU A 71 -0.42 -0.66 -11.16
C LEU A 71 -1.38 -1.77 -10.69
N ARG A 72 -1.01 -3.05 -10.86
CA ARG A 72 -1.81 -4.17 -10.32
C ARG A 72 -1.96 -4.07 -8.81
N TRP A 73 -0.86 -3.80 -8.09
CA TRP A 73 -0.88 -3.66 -6.64
C TRP A 73 -1.75 -2.51 -6.16
N ALA A 74 -1.69 -1.35 -6.83
CA ALA A 74 -2.53 -0.21 -6.51
C ALA A 74 -4.02 -0.53 -6.72
N ARG A 75 -4.38 -1.16 -7.84
CA ARG A 75 -5.77 -1.59 -8.11
C ARG A 75 -6.29 -2.53 -7.02
N SER A 76 -5.56 -3.60 -6.71
CA SER A 76 -5.95 -4.53 -5.62
C SER A 76 -6.05 -3.78 -4.29
N THR A 77 -5.09 -2.92 -3.95
CA THR A 77 -5.11 -2.16 -2.70
C THR A 77 -6.38 -1.32 -2.56
N TYR A 78 -6.81 -0.62 -3.60
CA TYR A 78 -8.05 0.16 -3.56
C TYR A 78 -9.28 -0.72 -3.35
N ARG A 79 -9.41 -1.81 -4.10
CA ARG A 79 -10.53 -2.75 -3.97
C ARG A 79 -10.58 -3.37 -2.58
N ASP A 80 -9.46 -3.89 -2.11
CA ASP A 80 -9.33 -4.58 -0.83
C ASP A 80 -9.48 -3.64 0.36
N THR A 81 -9.03 -2.39 0.23
CA THR A 81 -9.23 -1.39 1.29
C THR A 81 -10.71 -1.11 1.49
N LEU A 82 -11.49 -0.94 0.40
CA LEU A 82 -12.94 -0.73 0.50
C LEU A 82 -13.66 -1.90 1.18
N LEU A 83 -13.24 -3.14 0.89
CA LEU A 83 -13.77 -4.33 1.56
C LEU A 83 -13.37 -4.38 3.04
N ALA A 84 -12.10 -4.09 3.33
CA ALA A 84 -11.55 -4.12 4.68
C ALA A 84 -12.07 -2.98 5.59
N LEU A 85 -12.69 -1.92 5.04
CA LEU A 85 -13.25 -0.82 5.85
C LEU A 85 -14.22 -1.33 6.92
N ARG A 86 -14.99 -2.38 6.60
CA ARG A 86 -15.97 -2.99 7.53
C ARG A 86 -15.31 -3.73 8.67
N LEU A 87 -14.07 -4.17 8.49
CA LEU A 87 -13.29 -4.90 9.50
C LEU A 87 -12.54 -3.96 10.45
N LEU A 88 -12.31 -2.70 10.06
CA LEU A 88 -11.49 -1.76 10.83
C LEU A 88 -11.88 -1.61 12.31
N PRO A 89 -13.17 -1.61 12.70
CA PRO A 89 -13.56 -1.54 14.11
C PRO A 89 -13.15 -2.78 14.92
N ASP A 90 -13.08 -3.94 14.27
CA ASP A 90 -12.76 -5.23 14.90
C ASP A 90 -11.24 -5.50 14.94
N LEU A 91 -10.46 -4.72 14.20
CA LEU A 91 -9.00 -4.81 14.20
C LEU A 91 -8.37 -4.11 15.41
N ASN A 92 -7.15 -4.53 15.75
CA ASN A 92 -6.34 -3.85 16.75
C ASN A 92 -6.12 -2.38 16.35
N ARG A 93 -6.25 -1.45 17.32
CA ARG A 93 -6.05 0.00 17.13
C ARG A 93 -4.78 0.35 16.36
N TYR A 94 -3.68 -0.36 16.60
CA TYR A 94 -2.44 -0.16 15.87
C TYR A 94 -2.58 -0.46 14.37
N LEU A 95 -3.22 -1.58 14.02
CA LEU A 95 -3.47 -1.96 12.62
C LEU A 95 -4.43 -0.97 11.95
N THR A 96 -5.45 -0.51 12.67
CA THR A 96 -6.38 0.49 12.16
C THR A 96 -5.67 1.80 11.85
N LEU A 97 -4.82 2.29 12.75
CA LEU A 97 -4.00 3.47 12.51
C LEU A 97 -3.03 3.29 11.34
N ASP A 98 -2.41 2.11 11.22
CA ASP A 98 -1.50 1.79 10.11
C ASP A 98 -2.23 1.80 8.75
N VAL A 99 -3.42 1.18 8.68
CA VAL A 99 -4.25 1.18 7.46
C VAL A 99 -4.68 2.59 7.09
N ILE A 100 -5.10 3.41 8.07
CA ILE A 100 -5.46 4.81 7.84
C ILE A 100 -4.24 5.59 7.34
N GLY A 101 -3.09 5.46 7.99
CA GLY A 101 -1.86 6.15 7.62
C GLY A 101 -1.36 5.77 6.22
N LEU A 102 -1.45 4.49 5.85
CA LEU A 102 -1.03 4.01 4.53
C LEU A 102 -1.90 4.57 3.39
N ASN A 103 -3.18 4.84 3.65
CA ASN A 103 -4.10 5.41 2.67
C ASN A 103 -4.10 6.94 2.66
N LEU A 104 -4.07 7.60 3.83
CA LEU A 104 -4.02 9.05 3.93
C LEU A 104 -2.67 9.64 3.52
N GLY A 105 -1.55 8.97 3.83
CA GLY A 105 -0.21 9.47 3.54
C GLY A 105 -0.01 9.88 2.07
N PRO A 106 -0.30 9.00 1.10
CA PRO A 106 -0.23 9.36 -0.33
C PRO A 106 -1.16 10.50 -0.74
N LEU A 107 -2.37 10.59 -0.14
CA LEU A 107 -3.31 11.67 -0.43
C LEU A 107 -2.80 13.03 0.08
N LEU A 108 -2.29 13.06 1.31
CA LEU A 108 -1.69 14.26 1.89
C LEU A 108 -0.45 14.69 1.10
N LEU A 109 0.40 13.74 0.68
CA LEU A 109 1.55 14.03 -0.17
C LEU A 109 1.11 14.64 -1.52
N ALA A 110 0.09 14.07 -2.16
CA ALA A 110 -0.46 14.60 -3.41
C ALA A 110 -1.02 16.01 -3.23
N LEU A 111 -1.78 16.24 -2.14
CA LEU A 111 -2.33 17.56 -1.82
C LEU A 111 -1.22 18.58 -1.57
N SER A 112 -0.21 18.26 -0.75
CA SER A 112 0.93 19.14 -0.48
C SER A 112 1.71 19.48 -1.75
N PHE A 113 1.80 18.56 -2.70
CA PHE A 113 2.44 18.81 -3.98
C PHE A 113 1.62 19.78 -4.84
N LEU A 114 0.30 19.56 -4.96
CA LEU A 114 -0.59 20.44 -5.73
C LEU A 114 -0.65 21.85 -5.15
N THR A 115 -0.75 21.99 -3.82
CA THR A 115 -0.74 23.30 -3.17
C THR A 115 0.62 23.98 -3.33
N GLY A 116 1.72 23.23 -3.30
CA GLY A 116 3.05 23.75 -3.58
C GLY A 116 3.21 24.28 -5.01
N LEU A 117 2.65 23.58 -6.01
CA LEU A 117 2.62 24.08 -7.40
C LEU A 117 1.76 25.34 -7.54
N PHE A 118 0.61 25.38 -6.85
CA PHE A 118 -0.26 26.54 -6.86
C PHE A 118 0.39 27.77 -6.22
N GLN A 119 1.09 27.58 -5.10
CA GLN A 119 1.88 28.64 -4.46
C GLN A 119 2.95 29.18 -5.41
N LEU A 120 3.70 28.29 -6.06
CA LEU A 120 4.73 28.68 -7.03
C LEU A 120 4.12 29.48 -8.19
N ALA A 121 2.98 29.05 -8.72
CA ALA A 121 2.31 29.71 -9.84
C ALA A 121 1.79 31.12 -9.49
N LEU A 122 1.24 31.31 -8.28
CA LEU A 122 0.66 32.60 -7.88
C LEU A 122 1.68 33.60 -7.33
N THR A 123 2.69 33.11 -6.60
CA THR A 123 3.60 33.97 -5.83
C THR A 123 5.02 34.00 -6.40
N ALA A 124 5.33 33.16 -7.39
CA ALA A 124 6.69 32.88 -7.87
C ALA A 124 7.67 32.46 -6.75
N THR A 125 7.18 32.07 -5.58
CA THR A 125 8.00 31.57 -4.46
C THR A 125 7.95 30.05 -4.40
N ALA A 126 9.12 29.43 -4.19
CA ALA A 126 9.20 27.99 -4.01
C ALA A 126 8.53 27.56 -2.68
N PRO A 127 7.80 26.43 -2.63
CA PRO A 127 7.11 25.94 -1.43
C PRO A 127 8.08 25.27 -0.44
N TRP A 128 9.07 26.03 0.05
CA TRP A 128 10.15 25.53 0.89
C TRP A 128 9.66 24.91 2.21
N GLN A 129 8.60 25.46 2.83
CA GLN A 129 8.01 24.94 4.07
C GLN A 129 7.51 23.50 3.88
N ALA A 130 6.70 23.28 2.85
CA ALA A 130 6.17 21.96 2.53
C ALA A 130 7.31 20.98 2.21
N GLY A 131 8.30 21.43 1.43
CA GLY A 131 9.50 20.63 1.13
C GLY A 131 10.26 20.20 2.38
N LEU A 132 10.52 21.12 3.31
CA LEU A 132 11.22 20.84 4.57
C LEU A 132 10.43 19.90 5.48
N ILE A 133 9.11 20.06 5.57
CA ILE A 133 8.25 19.15 6.35
C ILE A 133 8.29 17.74 5.76
N ILE A 134 8.14 17.59 4.44
CA ILE A 134 8.18 16.28 3.78
C ILE A 134 9.56 15.63 3.96
N ALA A 135 10.63 16.40 3.77
CA ALA A 135 12.00 15.90 3.94
C ALA A 135 12.27 15.46 5.38
N SER A 136 11.91 16.28 6.37
CA SER A 136 12.10 15.97 7.79
C SER A 136 11.31 14.74 8.24
N LEU A 137 10.02 14.65 7.90
CA LEU A 137 9.18 13.48 8.23
C LEU A 137 9.72 12.20 7.60
N THR A 138 10.16 12.27 6.34
CA THR A 138 10.74 11.12 5.66
C THR A 138 12.06 10.70 6.33
N MET A 139 12.90 11.67 6.68
CA MET A 139 14.17 11.40 7.37
C MET A 139 13.95 10.76 8.74
N VAL A 140 12.98 11.26 9.53
CA VAL A 140 12.62 10.67 10.82
C VAL A 140 12.13 9.24 10.64
N ARG A 141 11.21 8.99 9.70
CA ARG A 141 10.69 7.64 9.41
C ARG A 141 11.81 6.67 9.01
N CYS A 142 12.70 7.09 8.11
CA CYS A 142 13.82 6.28 7.66
C CYS A 142 14.85 6.03 8.77
N SER A 143 15.08 7.02 9.63
CA SER A 143 15.98 6.88 10.80
C SER A 143 15.43 5.87 11.80
N VAL A 144 14.14 5.97 12.14
CA VAL A 144 13.47 5.00 13.01
C VAL A 144 13.53 3.59 12.40
N ALA A 145 13.24 3.45 11.11
CA ALA A 145 13.33 2.16 10.41
C ALA A 145 14.77 1.60 10.43
N SER A 146 15.78 2.43 10.19
CA SER A 146 17.19 2.05 10.22
C SER A 146 17.62 1.55 11.60
N VAL A 147 17.24 2.26 12.67
CA VAL A 147 17.56 1.88 14.06
C VAL A 147 16.85 0.59 14.43
N ARG A 148 15.55 0.48 14.11
CA ARG A 148 14.73 -0.71 14.44
C ARG A 148 15.19 -1.96 13.71
N ALA A 149 15.54 -1.83 12.43
CA ALA A 149 16.04 -2.94 11.63
C ALA A 149 17.55 -3.18 11.78
N ARG A 150 18.27 -2.32 12.52
CA ARG A 150 19.73 -2.32 12.69
C ARG A 150 20.49 -2.32 11.35
N GLN A 151 19.97 -1.59 10.36
CA GLN A 151 20.50 -1.60 9.00
C GLN A 151 20.43 -0.21 8.36
N VAL A 152 21.59 0.37 8.07
CA VAL A 152 21.71 1.72 7.48
C VAL A 152 21.08 1.85 6.10
N ARG A 153 20.89 0.73 5.37
CA ARG A 153 20.25 0.72 4.05
C ARG A 153 18.86 1.36 4.05
N PHE A 154 18.17 1.36 5.19
CA PHE A 154 16.84 1.96 5.30
C PHE A 154 16.84 3.49 5.18
N LEU A 155 17.99 4.15 5.36
CA LEU A 155 18.15 5.57 5.09
C LEU A 155 18.00 5.90 3.60
N GLY A 156 18.34 4.96 2.71
CA GLY A 156 18.15 5.11 1.26
C GLY A 156 16.68 5.27 0.85
N PHE A 157 15.73 4.83 1.68
CA PHE A 157 14.30 5.06 1.45
C PHE A 157 13.90 6.54 1.59
N SER A 158 14.79 7.42 2.04
CA SER A 158 14.52 8.87 2.01
C SER A 158 14.26 9.38 0.59
N LEU A 159 14.97 8.83 -0.40
CA LEU A 159 14.76 9.11 -1.82
C LEU A 159 13.44 8.53 -2.37
N HIS A 160 12.84 7.58 -1.64
CA HIS A 160 11.58 6.95 -2.05
C HIS A 160 10.40 7.93 -2.01
N ALA A 161 10.50 9.05 -1.29
CA ALA A 161 9.50 10.12 -1.34
C ALA A 161 9.39 10.71 -2.76
N LEU A 162 10.53 10.94 -3.44
CA LEU A 162 10.56 11.43 -4.82
C LEU A 162 9.98 10.42 -5.80
N ILE A 163 10.30 9.13 -5.61
CA ILE A 163 9.72 8.04 -6.41
C ILE A 163 8.21 7.99 -6.22
N ASN A 164 7.71 8.12 -4.98
CA ASN A 164 6.28 8.18 -4.75
C ASN A 164 5.65 9.36 -5.47
N LEU A 165 6.26 10.54 -5.36
CA LEU A 165 5.72 11.76 -5.90
C LEU A 165 5.62 11.74 -7.43
N PHE A 166 6.72 11.42 -8.11
CA PHE A 166 6.81 11.55 -9.57
C PHE A 166 6.42 10.29 -10.33
N LEU A 167 6.49 9.11 -9.70
CA LEU A 167 6.24 7.84 -10.38
C LEU A 167 5.00 7.12 -9.85
N LEU A 168 4.90 6.89 -8.55
CA LEU A 168 3.85 6.03 -8.00
C LEU A 168 2.51 6.75 -7.84
N LEU A 169 2.50 8.05 -7.52
CA LEU A 169 1.25 8.83 -7.42
C LEU A 169 0.48 8.89 -8.75
N PRO A 170 1.12 9.19 -9.90
CA PRO A 170 0.45 9.09 -11.19
C PRO A 170 -0.10 7.69 -11.48
N VAL A 171 0.68 6.64 -11.17
CA VAL A 171 0.24 5.24 -11.33
C VAL A 171 -0.97 4.93 -10.44
N LYS A 172 -0.97 5.39 -9.18
CA LYS A 172 -2.07 5.23 -8.24
C LYS A 172 -3.32 5.99 -8.70
N ALA A 173 -3.18 7.22 -9.19
CA ALA A 173 -4.28 7.98 -9.77
C ALA A 173 -4.87 7.25 -11.00
N TYR A 174 -4.02 6.79 -11.92
CA TYR A 174 -4.44 6.00 -13.07
C TYR A 174 -5.12 4.67 -12.66
N ALA A 175 -4.59 3.99 -11.64
CA ALA A 175 -5.19 2.78 -11.08
C ALA A 175 -6.61 3.01 -10.55
N LEU A 176 -6.84 4.14 -9.87
CA LEU A 176 -8.14 4.53 -9.34
C LEU A 176 -9.17 4.77 -10.48
N CYS A 177 -8.75 5.41 -11.57
CA CYS A 177 -9.60 5.61 -12.75
C CYS A 177 -9.86 4.31 -13.54
N THR A 178 -8.97 3.32 -13.43
CA THR A 178 -9.02 2.07 -14.19
C THR A 178 -9.34 0.84 -13.33
N LEU A 179 -10.03 1.03 -12.21
CA LEU A 179 -10.35 -0.06 -11.28
C LEU A 179 -11.16 -1.20 -11.91
N SER A 180 -11.89 -0.98 -12.99
CA SER A 180 -12.67 -2.02 -13.68
C SER A 180 -11.87 -2.82 -14.72
N ASN A 181 -10.68 -2.35 -15.06
CA ASN A 181 -9.82 -3.05 -16.01
C ASN A 181 -9.13 -4.18 -15.25
N SER A 182 -9.35 -5.40 -15.71
CA SER A 182 -8.51 -6.54 -15.38
C SER A 182 -7.11 -6.28 -15.95
#